data_AF-A0A2E6I4L1-F1
#
_entry.id   AF-A0A2E6I4L1-F1
#
_cell.length_a   1.000
_cell.length_b   1.000
_cell.length_c   1.000
_cell.angle_alpha   90.00
_cell.angle_beta   90.00
_cell.angle_gamma   90.00
#
_symmetry.space_group_name_H-M   'P 1'
#
loop_
_entity.id
_entity.type
_entity.pdbx_description
1 polymer ?
#
loop_
_entity_poly.entity_id
_entity_poly.type
_entity_poly.pdbx_seq_one_letter_code
_entity_poly.pdbx_strand_id
1 'polypeptide(L)'
;MSKRLLSRSNLDQLRNQAKDLLKSCRKSSSDAIGRFRTSHPSLTDPDPETFGDRVGLQDAQLVTVREYGFQSWRALGARVAETEHRQVLIDHIHANRQQEAIDVLRTHGFIEEDLTLALARAACYSRFEVADALIERGADPSGDYPGGNFGPILLAACEFLNPDGIRYLVEQGARVNIPERDTA
;
A
#
# COMPACT_ATOMS: atom_id res chain seq x y z
N MET A 1 -6.21 13.03 -13.72
CA MET A 1 -5.09 12.61 -12.85
C MET A 1 -5.55 11.45 -12.00
N SER A 2 -4.79 10.36 -11.94
CA SER A 2 -5.12 9.19 -11.13
C SER A 2 -4.89 9.50 -9.65
N LYS A 3 -5.89 9.21 -8.80
CA LYS A 3 -5.79 9.35 -7.35
C LYS A 3 -4.86 8.27 -6.80
N ARG A 4 -4.09 8.63 -5.78
CA ARG A 4 -3.21 7.70 -5.08
C ARG A 4 -3.96 7.07 -3.90
N LEU A 5 -3.87 5.76 -3.75
CA LEU A 5 -4.32 5.11 -2.52
C LEU A 5 -3.39 5.54 -1.39
N LEU A 6 -3.98 6.04 -0.31
CA LEU A 6 -3.25 6.37 0.91
C LEU A 6 -3.31 5.16 1.84
N SER A 7 -2.36 5.05 2.77
CA SER A 7 -2.31 3.97 3.77
C SER A 7 -3.56 3.85 4.66
N ARG A 8 -4.45 4.85 4.64
CA ARG A 8 -5.73 4.88 5.39
C ARG A 8 -6.97 4.64 4.52
N SER A 9 -6.80 4.43 3.22
CA SER A 9 -7.92 4.22 2.31
C SER A 9 -8.50 2.81 2.51
N ASN A 10 -9.57 2.70 3.30
CA ASN A 10 -10.30 1.44 3.46
C ASN A 10 -11.41 1.29 2.40
N LEU A 11 -11.70 0.05 2.01
CA LEU A 11 -12.72 -0.29 1.02
C LEU A 11 -14.10 0.30 1.31
N ASP A 12 -14.51 0.40 2.57
CA ASP A 12 -15.82 0.93 2.92
C ASP A 12 -15.92 2.45 2.68
N GLN A 13 -14.84 3.19 2.92
CA GLN A 13 -14.77 4.60 2.54
C GLN A 13 -14.88 4.77 1.02
N LEU A 14 -14.20 3.90 0.25
CA LEU A 14 -14.26 3.91 -1.21
C LEU A 14 -15.65 3.54 -1.73
N ARG A 15 -16.35 2.60 -1.09
CA ARG A 15 -17.75 2.27 -1.41
C ARG A 15 -18.68 3.45 -1.17
N ASN A 16 -18.47 4.19 -0.08
CA ASN A 16 -19.26 5.37 0.23
C ASN A 16 -18.99 6.49 -0.80
N GLN A 17 -17.74 6.68 -1.24
CA GLN A 17 -17.43 7.60 -2.33
C GLN A 17 -18.19 7.27 -3.63
N ALA A 18 -18.31 5.98 -3.98
CA ALA A 18 -19.09 5.57 -5.16
C ALA A 18 -20.59 5.86 -5.01
N LYS A 19 -21.16 5.66 -3.81
CA LYS A 19 -22.56 6.00 -3.52
C LYS A 19 -22.80 7.51 -3.60
N ASP A 20 -21.89 8.31 -3.07
CA ASP A 20 -21.98 9.77 -3.11
C ASP A 20 -21.86 10.30 -4.54
N LEU A 21 -20.98 9.71 -5.34
CA LEU A 21 -20.85 10.02 -6.76
C LEU A 21 -22.15 9.76 -7.53
N LEU A 22 -22.79 8.61 -7.30
CA LEU A 22 -24.10 8.29 -7.90
C LEU A 22 -25.18 9.30 -7.47
N LYS A 23 -25.22 9.64 -6.18
CA LYS A 23 -26.18 10.62 -5.65
C LYS A 23 -26.00 12.00 -6.28
N SER A 24 -24.75 12.41 -6.56
CA SER A 24 -24.45 13.66 -7.24
C SER A 24 -24.84 13.64 -8.72
N CYS A 25 -24.72 12.50 -9.40
CA CYS A 25 -25.21 12.36 -10.78
C CYS A 25 -26.73 12.47 -10.88
N ARG A 26 -27.46 11.92 -9.91
CA ARG A 26 -28.93 12.08 -9.81
C ARG A 26 -29.39 13.52 -9.55
N LYS A 27 -28.47 14.39 -9.13
CA LYS A 27 -28.72 15.83 -8.96
C LYS A 27 -28.19 16.65 -10.15
N SER A 28 -27.86 16.00 -11.27
CA SER A 28 -27.30 16.62 -12.47
C SER A 28 -26.04 17.47 -12.22
N SER A 29 -25.21 17.06 -11.25
CA SER A 29 -23.94 17.74 -10.97
C SER A 29 -22.98 17.59 -12.15
N SER A 30 -22.54 18.72 -12.72
CA SER A 30 -21.62 18.76 -13.85
C SER A 30 -20.26 18.11 -13.55
N ASP A 31 -19.74 18.29 -12.33
CA ASP A 31 -18.50 17.65 -11.88
C ASP A 31 -18.64 16.11 -11.84
N ALA A 32 -19.72 15.63 -11.24
CA ALA A 32 -19.99 14.19 -11.16
C ALA A 32 -20.12 13.57 -12.56
N ILE A 33 -20.86 14.21 -13.47
CA ILE A 33 -21.00 13.77 -14.86
C ILE A 33 -19.65 13.82 -15.59
N GLY A 34 -18.83 14.84 -15.36
CA GLY A 34 -17.49 14.96 -15.94
C GLY A 34 -16.55 13.81 -15.54
N ARG A 35 -16.66 13.33 -14.30
CA ARG A 35 -15.91 12.15 -13.82
C ARG A 35 -16.28 10.87 -14.57
N PHE A 36 -17.56 10.68 -14.86
CA PHE A 36 -18.02 9.57 -15.70
C PHE A 36 -17.51 9.68 -17.13
N ARG A 37 -17.60 10.86 -17.76
CA ARG A 37 -17.08 11.09 -19.12
C ARG A 37 -15.59 10.73 -19.25
N THR A 38 -14.82 11.05 -18.21
CA THR A 38 -13.38 10.83 -18.19
C THR A 38 -13.00 9.37 -17.92
N SER A 39 -13.74 8.69 -17.04
CA SER A 39 -13.30 7.42 -16.45
C SER A 39 -14.23 6.23 -16.77
N HIS A 40 -15.33 6.42 -17.50
CA HIS A 40 -16.24 5.34 -17.86
C HIS A 40 -16.09 4.96 -19.35
N PRO A 41 -15.94 3.66 -19.70
CA PRO A 41 -15.62 3.24 -21.07
C PRO A 41 -16.80 3.42 -22.04
N SER A 42 -18.04 3.30 -21.57
CA SER A 42 -19.24 3.29 -22.41
C SER A 42 -20.13 4.53 -22.24
N LEU A 43 -19.78 5.45 -21.34
CA LEU A 43 -20.62 6.60 -20.96
C LEU A 43 -19.83 7.90 -21.17
N THR A 44 -19.38 8.10 -22.40
CA THR A 44 -18.47 9.20 -22.78
C THR A 44 -19.19 10.49 -23.14
N ASP A 45 -20.45 10.42 -23.60
CA ASP A 45 -21.26 11.61 -23.92
C ASP A 45 -22.69 11.54 -23.34
N PRO A 46 -22.82 11.67 -22.01
CA PRO A 46 -24.11 11.71 -21.33
C PRO A 46 -24.79 13.08 -21.43
N ASP A 47 -26.08 13.04 -21.72
CA ASP A 47 -27.00 14.16 -21.53
C ASP A 47 -27.21 14.43 -20.02
N PRO A 48 -26.81 15.60 -19.48
CA PRO A 48 -26.83 15.88 -18.05
C PRO A 48 -28.19 15.75 -17.34
N GLU A 49 -29.30 15.95 -18.06
CA GLU A 49 -30.64 15.92 -17.47
C GLU A 49 -31.13 14.48 -17.28
N THR A 50 -30.84 13.59 -18.24
CA THR A 50 -31.31 12.19 -18.21
C THR A 50 -30.27 11.22 -17.67
N PHE A 51 -29.01 11.65 -17.48
CA PHE A 51 -27.92 10.77 -17.08
C PHE A 51 -28.13 10.11 -15.72
N GLY A 52 -28.65 10.86 -14.74
CA GLY A 52 -28.83 10.39 -13.37
C GLY A 52 -29.71 9.15 -13.24
N ASP A 53 -30.67 8.98 -14.16
CA ASP A 53 -31.61 7.86 -14.18
C ASP A 53 -31.07 6.64 -14.94
N ARG A 54 -30.07 6.85 -15.80
CA ARG A 54 -29.45 5.79 -16.61
C ARG A 54 -28.27 5.11 -15.93
N VAL A 55 -27.65 5.75 -14.94
CA VAL A 55 -26.46 5.21 -14.24
C VAL A 55 -26.80 4.46 -12.96
N GLY A 56 -26.16 3.32 -12.79
CA GLY A 56 -26.27 2.47 -11.62
C GLY A 56 -25.09 2.60 -10.65
N LEU A 57 -25.19 1.92 -9.52
CA LEU A 57 -24.10 1.84 -8.54
C LEU A 57 -22.84 1.18 -9.12
N GLN A 58 -23.00 0.20 -10.01
CA GLN A 58 -21.87 -0.48 -10.65
C GLN A 58 -21.07 0.47 -11.54
N ASP A 59 -21.72 1.37 -12.28
CA ASP A 59 -21.04 2.38 -13.10
C ASP A 59 -20.26 3.37 -12.22
N ALA A 60 -20.86 3.81 -11.12
CA ALA A 60 -20.20 4.70 -10.15
C ALA A 60 -19.00 4.01 -9.44
N GLN A 61 -19.12 2.71 -9.14
CA GLN A 61 -18.01 1.91 -8.62
C GLN A 61 -16.89 1.78 -9.64
N LEU A 62 -17.20 1.54 -10.93
CA LEU A 62 -16.21 1.43 -12.00
C LEU A 62 -15.45 2.75 -12.19
N VAL A 63 -16.15 3.88 -12.22
CA VAL A 63 -15.52 5.21 -12.27
C VAL A 63 -14.58 5.42 -11.10
N THR A 64 -15.04 5.12 -9.88
CA THR A 64 -14.23 5.25 -8.67
C THR A 64 -12.96 4.41 -8.76
N VAL A 65 -13.07 3.13 -9.14
CA VAL A 65 -11.93 2.20 -9.28
C VAL A 65 -10.93 2.68 -10.32
N ARG A 66 -11.41 3.15 -11.48
CA ARG A 66 -10.56 3.67 -12.56
C ARG A 66 -9.86 4.97 -12.21
N GLU A 67 -10.49 5.83 -11.40
CA GLU A 67 -9.82 7.02 -10.89
C GLU A 67 -8.61 6.69 -10.01
N TYR A 68 -8.62 5.56 -9.30
CA TYR A 68 -7.46 5.04 -8.57
C TYR A 68 -6.52 4.21 -9.46
N GLY A 69 -6.78 4.10 -10.77
CA GLY A 69 -5.96 3.37 -11.73
C GLY A 69 -6.21 1.86 -11.80
N PHE A 70 -7.26 1.36 -11.16
CA PHE A 70 -7.58 -0.07 -11.15
C PHE A 70 -8.64 -0.42 -12.21
N GLN A 71 -8.70 -1.68 -12.61
CA GLN A 71 -9.68 -2.17 -13.59
C GLN A 71 -10.93 -2.80 -12.95
N SER A 72 -10.84 -3.22 -11.69
CA SER A 72 -11.94 -3.85 -10.97
C SER A 72 -11.91 -3.58 -9.47
N TRP A 73 -13.08 -3.68 -8.82
CA TRP A 73 -13.18 -3.55 -7.36
C TRP A 73 -12.38 -4.63 -6.63
N ARG A 74 -12.26 -5.82 -7.21
CA ARG A 74 -11.44 -6.92 -6.66
C ARG A 74 -9.95 -6.58 -6.68
N ALA A 75 -9.45 -5.99 -7.77
CA ALA A 75 -8.05 -5.56 -7.87
C ALA A 75 -7.74 -4.43 -6.88
N LEU A 76 -8.65 -3.47 -6.76
CA LEU A 76 -8.56 -2.39 -5.76
C LEU A 76 -8.59 -2.96 -4.34
N GLY A 77 -9.50 -3.90 -4.05
CA GLY A 77 -9.63 -4.53 -2.75
C GLY A 77 -8.42 -5.36 -2.35
N ALA A 78 -7.83 -6.09 -3.29
CA ALA A 78 -6.57 -6.80 -3.05
C ALA A 78 -5.46 -5.82 -2.65
N ARG A 79 -5.29 -4.72 -3.38
CA ARG A 79 -4.27 -3.71 -3.04
C ARG A 79 -4.51 -3.04 -1.69
N VAL A 80 -5.77 -2.73 -1.36
CA VAL A 80 -6.12 -2.15 -0.06
C VAL A 80 -5.80 -3.16 1.06
N ALA A 81 -6.19 -4.42 0.90
CA ALA A 81 -5.90 -5.47 1.88
C ALA A 81 -4.39 -5.70 2.05
N GLU A 82 -3.61 -5.74 0.96
CA GLU A 82 -2.14 -5.78 1.02
C GLU A 82 -1.58 -4.63 1.87
N THR A 83 -2.06 -3.40 1.62
CA THR A 83 -1.62 -2.21 2.37
C THR A 83 -2.00 -2.27 3.84
N GLU A 84 -3.21 -2.77 4.15
CA GLU A 84 -3.68 -2.95 5.53
C GLU A 84 -2.87 -4.01 6.27
N HIS A 85 -2.65 -5.20 5.70
CA HIS A 85 -1.87 -6.26 6.34
C HIS A 85 -0.42 -5.83 6.57
N ARG A 86 0.19 -5.12 5.60
CA ARG A 86 1.52 -4.51 5.76
C ARG A 86 1.53 -3.58 6.96
N GLN A 87 0.57 -2.67 7.09
CA GLN A 87 0.53 -1.75 8.21
C GLN A 87 0.35 -2.46 9.55
N VAL A 88 -0.54 -3.47 9.62
CA VAL A 88 -0.77 -4.28 10.82
C VAL A 88 0.51 -5.00 11.24
N LEU A 89 1.25 -5.58 10.29
CA LEU A 89 2.55 -6.21 10.57
C LEU A 89 3.54 -5.21 11.18
N ILE A 90 3.68 -4.03 10.57
CA ILE A 90 4.57 -2.98 11.08
C ILE A 90 4.16 -2.53 12.49
N ASP A 91 2.86 -2.37 12.74
CA ASP A 91 2.34 -1.97 14.05
C ASP A 91 2.65 -3.01 15.12
N HIS A 92 2.55 -4.31 14.80
CA HIS A 92 2.94 -5.39 15.72
C HIS A 92 4.44 -5.40 16.01
N ILE A 93 5.29 -5.17 15.01
CA ILE A 93 6.75 -5.05 15.19
C ILE A 93 7.08 -3.89 16.14
N HIS A 94 6.49 -2.72 15.92
CA HIS A 94 6.70 -1.55 16.77
C HIS A 94 6.21 -1.78 18.20
N ALA A 95 5.05 -2.43 18.36
CA ALA A 95 4.46 -2.74 19.66
C ALA A 95 5.08 -3.96 20.37
N ASN A 96 6.13 -4.57 19.81
CA ASN A 96 6.75 -5.81 20.32
C ASN A 96 5.77 -6.99 20.47
N ARG A 97 4.79 -7.09 19.58
CA ARG A 97 3.80 -8.18 19.55
C ARG A 97 4.30 -9.30 18.64
N GLN A 98 5.33 -10.02 19.11
CA GLN A 98 6.05 -11.01 18.31
C GLN A 98 5.13 -12.09 17.75
N GLN A 99 4.25 -12.67 18.58
CA GLN A 99 3.39 -13.77 18.15
C GLN A 99 2.37 -13.29 17.11
N GLU A 100 1.77 -12.12 17.32
CA GLU A 100 0.81 -11.54 16.40
C GLU A 100 1.45 -11.13 15.07
N ALA A 101 2.68 -10.60 15.09
CA ALA A 101 3.45 -10.33 13.88
C ALA A 101 3.70 -11.61 13.07
N ILE A 102 4.12 -12.69 13.74
CA ILE A 102 4.35 -14.01 13.12
C ILE A 102 3.03 -14.59 12.57
N ASP A 103 1.92 -14.44 13.28
CA ASP A 103 0.62 -14.94 12.81
C ASP A 103 0.11 -14.18 11.59
N VAL A 104 0.35 -12.87 11.52
CA VAL A 104 0.09 -12.06 10.33
C VAL A 104 0.93 -12.54 9.15
N LEU A 105 2.23 -12.77 9.35
CA LEU A 105 3.10 -13.36 8.33
C LEU A 105 2.60 -14.73 7.87
N ARG A 106 2.11 -15.57 8.79
CA ARG A 106 1.58 -16.90 8.46
C ARG A 106 0.31 -16.85 7.63
N THR A 107 -0.58 -15.91 7.93
CA THR A 107 -1.94 -15.87 7.39
C THR A 107 -2.01 -15.11 6.06
N HIS A 108 -1.11 -14.17 5.84
CA HIS A 108 -1.17 -13.26 4.69
C HIS A 108 0.07 -13.39 3.79
N GLY A 109 -0.15 -13.18 2.49
CA GLY A 109 0.94 -13.05 1.52
C GLY A 109 1.48 -11.63 1.52
N PHE A 110 2.78 -11.51 1.33
CA PHE A 110 3.50 -10.23 1.22
C PHE A 110 4.39 -10.28 -0.01
N ILE A 111 4.58 -9.13 -0.65
CA ILE A 111 5.61 -8.95 -1.67
C ILE A 111 6.96 -8.73 -0.98
N GLU A 112 8.05 -9.02 -1.69
CA GLU A 112 9.43 -8.86 -1.19
C GLU A 112 9.70 -7.44 -0.65
N GLU A 113 9.20 -6.41 -1.33
CA GLU A 113 9.35 -5.00 -0.91
C GLU A 113 8.76 -4.76 0.50
N ASP A 114 7.58 -5.31 0.78
CA ASP A 114 6.93 -5.16 2.09
C ASP A 114 7.64 -5.97 3.18
N LEU A 115 8.11 -7.17 2.86
CA LEU A 115 8.92 -8.00 3.76
C LEU A 115 10.23 -7.32 4.11
N THR A 116 10.89 -6.71 3.12
CA THR A 116 12.15 -5.98 3.28
C THR A 116 11.99 -4.73 4.14
N LEU A 117 10.90 -3.97 3.96
CA LEU A 117 10.56 -2.89 4.89
C LEU A 117 10.34 -3.39 6.32
N ALA A 118 9.57 -4.48 6.47
CA ALA A 118 9.30 -5.06 7.79
C ALA A 118 10.59 -5.55 8.45
N LEU A 119 11.53 -6.11 7.67
CA LEU A 119 12.84 -6.54 8.15
C LEU A 119 13.66 -5.35 8.66
N ALA A 120 13.67 -4.24 7.92
CA ALA A 120 14.31 -3.00 8.35
C ALA A 120 13.78 -2.56 9.73
N ARG A 121 12.45 -2.54 9.92
CA ARG A 121 11.83 -2.17 11.20
C ARG A 121 12.14 -3.18 12.30
N ALA A 122 12.05 -4.48 12.01
CA ALA A 122 12.37 -5.53 12.99
C ALA A 122 13.81 -5.39 13.50
N ALA A 123 14.77 -5.15 12.61
CA ALA A 123 16.16 -4.88 12.97
C ALA A 123 16.31 -3.59 13.80
N CYS A 124 15.68 -2.48 13.39
CA CYS A 124 15.71 -1.22 14.17
C CYS A 124 15.24 -1.40 15.62
N TYR A 125 14.25 -2.27 15.86
CA TYR A 125 13.66 -2.49 17.18
C TYR A 125 14.12 -3.80 17.87
N SER A 126 15.17 -4.46 17.36
CA SER A 126 15.70 -5.73 17.88
C SER A 126 14.64 -6.84 18.01
N ARG A 127 13.74 -6.95 17.04
CA ARG A 127 12.70 -8.00 16.95
C ARG A 127 13.22 -9.19 16.14
N PHE A 128 14.29 -9.82 16.61
CA PHE A 128 15.06 -10.77 15.80
C PHE A 128 14.29 -12.02 15.40
N GLU A 129 13.39 -12.52 16.25
CA GLU A 129 12.55 -13.67 15.91
C GLU A 129 11.53 -13.34 14.81
N VAL A 130 11.04 -12.10 14.77
CA VAL A 130 10.21 -11.63 13.66
C VAL A 130 11.07 -11.40 12.42
N ALA A 131 12.30 -10.89 12.58
CA ALA A 131 13.26 -10.69 11.50
C ALA A 131 13.64 -12.03 10.82
N ASP A 132 13.88 -13.08 11.60
CA ASP A 132 14.16 -14.43 11.08
C ASP A 132 12.97 -14.94 10.27
N ALA A 133 11.75 -14.80 10.80
CA ALA A 133 10.53 -15.18 10.09
C ALA A 133 10.34 -14.38 8.78
N LEU A 134 10.78 -13.12 8.73
CA LEU A 134 10.74 -12.30 7.52
C LEU A 134 11.75 -12.78 6.47
N ILE A 135 12.97 -13.14 6.88
CA ILE A 135 14.01 -13.68 6.00
C ILE A 135 13.59 -15.04 5.43
N GLU A 136 13.00 -15.91 6.26
CA GLU A 136 12.43 -17.20 5.81
C GLU A 136 11.33 -17.01 4.74
N ARG A 137 10.67 -15.85 4.73
CA ARG A 137 9.67 -15.47 3.73
C ARG A 137 10.25 -14.74 2.52
N GLY A 138 11.55 -14.53 2.48
CA GLY A 138 12.26 -13.92 1.35
C GLY A 138 12.48 -12.41 1.48
N ALA A 139 12.47 -11.84 2.70
CA ALA A 139 12.96 -10.47 2.88
C ALA A 139 14.44 -10.36 2.47
N ASP A 140 14.82 -9.32 1.72
CA ASP A 140 16.21 -9.10 1.33
C ASP A 140 16.95 -8.24 2.36
N PRO A 141 17.93 -8.79 3.12
CA PRO A 141 18.72 -8.03 4.09
C PRO A 141 19.62 -6.97 3.44
N SER A 142 19.87 -7.07 2.13
CA SER A 142 20.61 -6.09 1.33
C SER A 142 19.71 -5.17 0.51
N GLY A 143 18.39 -5.31 0.63
CA GLY A 143 17.42 -4.56 -0.15
C GLY A 143 17.41 -3.07 0.19
N ASP A 144 16.85 -2.28 -0.72
CA ASP A 144 16.64 -0.85 -0.51
C ASP A 144 15.38 -0.58 0.34
N TYR A 145 15.43 0.48 1.14
CA TYR A 145 14.32 0.94 1.94
C TYR A 145 13.16 1.44 1.05
N PRO A 146 11.97 0.82 1.11
CA PRO A 146 10.87 1.16 0.22
C PRO A 146 10.37 2.59 0.36
N GLY A 147 10.06 3.22 -0.78
CA GLY A 147 9.39 4.52 -0.82
C GLY A 147 10.29 5.76 -0.82
N GLY A 148 11.60 5.64 -1.07
CA GLY A 148 12.45 6.81 -1.28
C GLY A 148 13.93 6.49 -1.53
N ASN A 149 14.74 7.55 -1.65
CA ASN A 149 16.19 7.47 -1.84
C ASN A 149 16.97 7.24 -0.53
N PHE A 150 16.35 6.61 0.47
CA PHE A 150 16.97 6.43 1.79
C PHE A 150 18.17 5.48 1.76
N GLY A 151 18.17 4.49 0.86
CA GLY A 151 19.29 3.55 0.74
C GLY A 151 18.97 2.16 1.24
N PRO A 152 20.00 1.30 1.34
CA PRO A 152 19.88 -0.04 1.90
C PRO A 152 19.28 -0.03 3.29
N ILE A 153 18.49 -1.07 3.63
CA ILE A 153 17.81 -1.15 4.92
C ILE A 153 18.76 -1.13 6.12
N LEU A 154 20.03 -1.51 5.95
CA LEU A 154 21.08 -1.40 6.96
C LEU A 154 21.19 0.02 7.54
N LEU A 155 21.02 1.05 6.70
CA LEU A 155 21.07 2.45 7.13
C LEU A 155 19.95 2.79 8.13
N ALA A 156 18.82 2.09 8.07
CA ALA A 156 17.73 2.32 9.02
C ALA A 156 18.15 1.92 10.45
N ALA A 157 18.89 0.82 10.62
CA ALA A 157 19.41 0.43 11.93
C ALA A 157 20.48 1.42 12.44
N CYS A 158 21.27 2.02 11.55
CA CYS A 158 22.22 3.09 11.86
C CYS A 158 21.54 4.35 12.41
N GLU A 159 20.49 4.85 11.75
CA GLU A 159 19.74 6.04 12.21
C GLU A 159 19.07 5.80 13.58
N PHE A 160 18.69 4.56 13.87
CA PHE A 160 18.13 4.18 15.17
C PHE A 160 19.19 3.96 16.26
N LEU A 161 20.48 4.12 15.92
CA LEU A 161 21.61 3.89 16.82
C LEU A 161 21.54 2.51 17.50
N ASN A 162 21.08 1.50 16.76
CA ASN A 162 20.89 0.15 17.28
C ASN A 162 22.02 -0.78 16.80
N PRO A 163 23.08 -0.98 17.61
CA PRO A 163 24.21 -1.83 17.23
C PRO A 163 23.83 -3.31 17.06
N ASP A 164 22.84 -3.81 17.80
CA ASP A 164 22.39 -5.19 17.66
C ASP A 164 21.64 -5.40 16.35
N GLY A 165 20.81 -4.42 15.95
CA GLY A 165 20.14 -4.40 14.66
C GLY A 165 21.12 -4.35 13.48
N ILE A 166 22.15 -3.50 13.58
CA ILE A 166 23.24 -3.42 12.59
C ILE A 166 23.95 -4.77 12.48
N ARG A 167 24.39 -5.33 13.63
CA ARG A 167 25.10 -6.61 13.67
C ARG A 167 24.27 -7.72 13.05
N TYR A 168 23.00 -7.83 13.44
CA TYR A 168 22.08 -8.82 12.90
C TYR A 168 21.97 -8.73 11.38
N LEU A 169 21.72 -7.53 10.82
CA LEU A 169 21.60 -7.38 9.37
C LEU A 169 22.90 -7.77 8.63
N VAL A 170 24.06 -7.41 9.18
CA VAL A 170 25.36 -7.81 8.63
C VAL A 170 25.55 -9.32 8.66
N GLU A 171 25.18 -9.99 9.76
CA GLU A 171 25.21 -11.45 9.88
C GLU A 171 24.27 -12.14 8.87
N GLN A 172 23.14 -11.52 8.56
CA GLN A 172 22.21 -11.96 7.51
C GLN A 172 22.67 -11.62 6.08
N GLY A 173 23.85 -11.01 5.91
CA GLY A 173 24.45 -10.74 4.60
C GLY A 173 24.12 -9.37 4.02
N ALA A 174 23.71 -8.39 4.84
CA ALA A 174 23.54 -7.01 4.39
C ALA A 174 24.85 -6.43 3.84
N ARG A 175 24.76 -5.75 2.69
CA ARG A 175 25.90 -5.02 2.10
C ARG A 175 26.29 -3.83 2.96
N VAL A 176 27.51 -3.86 3.50
CA VAL A 176 28.08 -2.77 4.32
C VAL A 176 28.72 -1.69 3.45
N ASN A 177 29.26 -2.05 2.30
CA ASN A 177 29.91 -1.10 1.38
C ASN A 177 28.88 -0.62 0.34
N ILE A 178 28.30 0.55 0.59
CA ILE A 178 27.28 1.14 -0.26
C ILE A 178 28.00 2.11 -1.21
N PRO A 179 27.99 1.87 -2.54
CA PRO A 179 28.62 2.80 -3.47
C PRO A 179 27.98 4.18 -3.36
N GLU A 180 28.77 5.23 -3.56
CA GLU A 180 28.25 6.60 -3.63
C GLU A 180 27.11 6.64 -4.66
N ARG A 181 25.96 7.15 -4.23
CA ARG A 181 24.83 7.37 -5.15
C ARG A 181 25.21 8.54 -6.03
N ASP A 182 25.27 8.33 -7.34
CA ASP A 182 25.46 9.40 -8.32
C ASP A 182 24.44 10.50 -8.04
N THR A 183 24.91 11.62 -7.48
CA THR A 183 24.12 12.83 -7.31
C THR A 183 24.06 13.54 -8.67
N ALA A 184 23.14 13.10 -9.53
CA ALA A 184 22.78 13.80 -10.76
C ALA A 184 21.62 14.77 -10.52
#